data_AF-A0A397B3M6-F1
#
_entry.id   AF-A0A397B3M6-F1
#
_cell.length_a   1.000
_cell.length_b   1.000
_cell.length_c   1.000
_cell.angle_alpha   90.00
_cell.angle_beta   90.00
_cell.angle_gamma   90.00
#
_symmetry.space_group_name_H-M   'P 1'
#
loop_
_entity.id
_entity.type
_entity.pdbx_description
1 polymer ?
#
loop_
_entity_poly.entity_id
_entity_poly.type
_entity_poly.pdbx_seq_one_letter_code
_entity_poly.pdbx_strand_id
1 'polypeptide(L)'
;MEGAEGNIYAKESIFLGKKSYLDVLACDGNAVGGQHIRMKGIPSKVLANDTYKTYQSLFNGNEEDFDIVEFCNIDINTKTQRVTKRLKFSRKVKFEGEGIVVNKNEMSDEEYKQL
;
A
#
# COMPACT_ATOMS: atom_id res chain seq x y z
N MET A 1 -9.00 10.11 7.18
CA MET A 1 -8.06 10.61 8.20
C MET A 1 -8.91 11.33 9.23
N GLU A 2 -8.90 10.86 10.47
CA GLU A 2 -9.74 11.42 11.52
C GLU A 2 -9.07 12.69 12.08
N GLY A 3 -9.84 13.76 12.27
CA GLY A 3 -9.34 15.02 12.84
C GLY A 3 -8.62 15.98 11.89
N ALA A 4 -8.69 15.80 10.56
CA ALA A 4 -8.11 16.76 9.62
C ALA A 4 -8.93 18.06 9.55
N GLU A 5 -8.28 19.22 9.72
CA GLU A 5 -8.93 20.55 9.75
C GLU A 5 -8.74 21.32 8.43
N GLY A 6 -8.59 20.61 7.31
CA GLY A 6 -8.35 21.22 6.01
C GLY A 6 -8.26 20.21 4.87
N ASN A 7 -7.71 20.64 3.73
CA ASN A 7 -7.53 19.79 2.56
C ASN A 7 -6.47 18.72 2.83
N ILE A 8 -6.77 17.48 2.47
CA ILE A 8 -5.84 16.35 2.53
C ILE A 8 -5.18 16.22 1.17
N TYR A 9 -3.85 16.14 1.15
CA TYR A 9 -3.07 15.93 -0.05
C TYR A 9 -1.93 14.96 0.21
N ALA A 10 -1.44 14.30 -0.85
CA ALA A 10 -0.23 13.51 -0.79
C ALA A 10 0.98 14.46 -0.81
N LYS A 11 1.83 14.38 0.20
CA LYS A 11 3.11 15.12 0.24
C LYS A 11 4.20 14.37 -0.53
N GLU A 12 4.14 13.05 -0.46
CA GLU A 12 5.10 12.12 -1.06
C GLU A 12 4.34 10.88 -1.53
N SER A 13 4.65 10.40 -2.74
CA SER A 13 4.09 9.19 -3.31
C SER A 13 5.16 8.30 -3.90
N ILE A 14 5.09 6.99 -3.63
CA ILE A 14 5.94 5.96 -4.24
C ILE A 14 5.06 5.09 -5.13
N PHE A 15 5.26 5.16 -6.44
CA PHE A 15 4.58 4.32 -7.43
C PHE A 15 5.50 3.18 -7.86
N LEU A 16 5.12 1.94 -7.55
CA LEU A 16 5.87 0.75 -7.95
C LEU A 16 5.41 0.18 -9.30
N GLY A 17 4.16 0.45 -9.66
CA GLY A 17 3.55 -0.01 -10.90
C GLY A 17 2.03 -0.01 -10.83
N LYS A 18 1.38 -0.64 -11.83
CA LYS A 18 -0.09 -0.65 -11.92
C LYS A 18 -0.73 -1.22 -10.64
N LYS A 19 -1.57 -0.41 -9.99
CA LYS A 19 -2.32 -0.75 -8.76
C LYS A 19 -1.44 -1.03 -7.53
N SER A 20 -0.21 -0.49 -7.52
CA SER A 20 0.73 -0.61 -6.40
C SER A 20 1.41 0.72 -6.10
N TYR A 21 0.98 1.41 -5.05
CA TYR A 21 1.51 2.71 -4.61
C TYR A 21 1.38 2.92 -3.09
N LEU A 22 2.16 3.85 -2.57
CA LEU A 22 2.11 4.39 -1.20
C LEU A 22 2.01 5.91 -1.31
N ASP A 23 0.95 6.49 -0.76
CA ASP A 23 0.83 7.94 -0.58
C ASP A 23 1.02 8.27 0.91
N VAL A 24 1.92 9.21 1.18
CA VAL A 24 2.05 9.84 2.50
C VAL A 24 1.20 11.10 2.50
N LEU A 25 0.16 11.11 3.31
CA LEU A 25 -0.85 12.16 3.35
C LEU A 25 -0.52 13.20 4.43
N ALA A 26 -0.79 14.46 4.12
CA ALA A 26 -0.72 15.61 5.02
C ALA A 26 -1.99 16.44 4.91
N CYS A 27 -2.21 17.30 5.92
CA CYS A 27 -3.28 18.28 5.96
C CYS A 27 -2.69 19.69 6.09
N ASP A 28 -3.25 20.66 5.37
CA ASP A 28 -2.80 22.08 5.47
C ASP A 28 -3.29 22.76 6.76
N GLY A 29 -4.40 22.28 7.33
CA GLY A 29 -5.06 22.91 8.48
C GLY A 29 -4.45 22.52 9.83
N ASN A 30 -3.78 21.37 9.92
CA ASN A 30 -3.18 20.87 11.13
C ASN A 30 -2.13 19.77 10.86
N ALA A 31 -1.31 19.44 11.87
CA ALA A 31 -0.22 18.47 11.74
C ALA A 31 -0.69 16.99 11.75
N VAL A 32 -1.89 16.71 11.23
CA VAL A 32 -2.41 15.34 11.12
C VAL A 32 -1.85 14.69 9.86
N GLY A 33 -1.21 13.53 10.04
CA GLY A 33 -0.58 12.76 8.97
C GLY A 33 -1.19 11.36 8.85
N GLY A 34 -0.98 10.73 7.70
CA GLY A 34 -1.53 9.41 7.42
C GLY A 34 -0.89 8.77 6.20
N GLN A 35 -1.22 7.50 5.98
CA GLN A 35 -0.73 6.75 4.82
C GLN A 35 -1.92 6.13 4.09
N HIS A 36 -1.88 6.19 2.77
CA HIS A 36 -2.80 5.47 1.92
C HIS A 36 -2.02 4.49 1.05
N ILE A 37 -2.34 3.21 1.21
CA ILE A 37 -1.54 2.12 0.65
C ILE A 37 -2.39 1.25 -0.26
N ARG A 38 -1.82 0.87 -1.39
CA ARG A 38 -2.41 -0.09 -2.29
C ARG A 38 -1.32 -0.97 -2.87
N MET A 39 -1.46 -2.29 -2.76
CA MET A 39 -0.55 -3.24 -3.40
C MET A 39 -1.36 -4.36 -4.03
N LYS A 40 -1.07 -4.69 -5.29
CA LYS A 40 -1.80 -5.73 -6.01
C LYS A 40 -1.65 -7.09 -5.33
N GLY A 41 -2.75 -7.58 -4.75
CA GLY A 41 -2.83 -8.93 -4.18
C GLY A 41 -2.34 -9.04 -2.74
N ILE A 42 -1.90 -7.95 -2.11
CA ILE A 42 -1.49 -7.90 -0.71
C ILE A 42 -2.48 -7.03 0.08
N PRO A 43 -3.17 -7.59 1.08
CA PRO A 43 -4.01 -6.81 1.99
C PRO A 43 -3.21 -5.73 2.73
N SER A 44 -3.76 -4.52 2.84
CA SER A 44 -3.11 -3.39 3.52
C SER A 44 -2.69 -3.69 4.96
N LYS A 45 -3.46 -4.52 5.66
CA LYS A 45 -3.18 -4.93 7.06
C LYS A 45 -1.86 -5.70 7.21
N VAL A 46 -1.41 -6.39 6.16
CA VAL A 46 -0.12 -7.12 6.17
C VAL A 46 1.05 -6.14 6.21
N LEU A 47 0.87 -4.95 5.63
CA LEU A 47 1.92 -3.96 5.43
C LEU A 47 2.06 -2.98 6.61
N ALA A 48 1.14 -3.00 7.58
CA ALA A 48 0.92 -1.92 8.54
C ALA A 48 2.15 -1.54 9.41
N ASN A 49 3.08 -2.46 9.66
CA ASN A 49 4.19 -2.22 10.59
C ASN A 49 5.40 -1.54 9.93
N ASP A 50 5.70 -1.83 8.65
CA ASP A 50 6.93 -1.37 7.97
C ASP A 50 6.67 -0.88 6.54
N THR A 51 5.46 -0.37 6.26
CA THR A 51 4.99 0.02 4.92
C THR A 51 6.05 0.77 4.10
N TYR A 52 6.61 1.86 4.63
CA TYR A 52 7.53 2.71 3.85
C TYR A 52 8.81 1.95 3.43
N LYS A 53 9.41 1.20 4.36
CA LYS A 53 10.61 0.40 4.08
C LYS A 53 10.34 -0.69 3.06
N THR A 54 9.20 -1.37 3.17
CA THR A 54 8.78 -2.40 2.21
C THR A 54 8.63 -1.81 0.81
N TYR A 55 7.98 -0.65 0.68
CA TYR A 55 7.83 0.02 -0.61
C TYR A 55 9.17 0.50 -1.17
N GLN A 56 10.06 1.02 -0.32
CA GLN A 56 11.40 1.42 -0.75
C GLN A 56 12.25 0.22 -1.21
N SER A 57 12.16 -0.92 -0.52
CA SER A 57 12.83 -2.16 -0.92
C SER A 57 12.33 -2.65 -2.28
N LEU A 58 11.01 -2.69 -2.48
CA LEU A 58 10.38 -3.06 -3.75
C LEU A 58 10.71 -2.07 -4.87
N PHE A 59 10.81 -0.77 -4.55
CA PHE A 59 11.23 0.28 -5.49
C PHE A 59 12.66 0.06 -5.98
N ASN A 60 13.56 -0.38 -5.08
CA ASN A 60 14.94 -0.73 -5.41
C ASN A 60 15.06 -2.06 -6.18
N GLY A 61 13.94 -2.70 -6.53
CA GLY A 61 13.90 -3.94 -7.31
C GLY A 61 14.08 -5.21 -6.49
N ASN A 62 14.07 -5.13 -5.15
CA ASN A 62 14.12 -6.31 -4.29
C ASN A 62 12.80 -7.09 -4.35
N GLU A 63 12.88 -8.39 -4.05
CA GLU A 63 11.70 -9.24 -3.86
C GLU A 63 11.32 -9.28 -2.38
N GLU A 64 10.02 -9.12 -2.10
CA GLU A 64 9.45 -9.26 -0.75
C GLU A 64 8.47 -10.44 -0.71
N ASP A 65 8.43 -11.19 0.40
CA ASP A 65 7.49 -12.29 0.62
C ASP A 65 6.52 -11.95 1.75
N PHE A 66 5.22 -12.01 1.44
CA PHE A 66 4.14 -11.66 2.34
C PHE A 66 3.36 -12.90 2.74
N ASP A 67 3.39 -13.28 4.01
CA ASP A 67 2.44 -14.25 4.54
C ASP A 67 1.07 -13.58 4.74
N ILE A 68 0.08 -14.08 4.00
CA ILE A 68 -1.28 -13.54 3.99
C ILE A 68 -2.31 -14.54 4.53
N VAL A 69 -1.87 -15.65 5.13
CA VAL A 69 -2.75 -16.68 5.70
C VAL A 69 -3.75 -16.05 6.67
N GLU A 70 -3.27 -15.23 7.61
CA GLU A 70 -4.10 -14.65 8.67
C GLU A 70 -5.20 -13.72 8.13
N PHE A 71 -4.99 -13.14 6.95
CA PHE A 71 -5.90 -12.17 6.35
C PHE A 71 -6.91 -12.80 5.37
N CYS A 72 -6.76 -14.09 5.06
CA CYS A 72 -7.76 -14.86 4.31
C CYS A 72 -8.72 -15.55 5.27
N ASN A 73 -9.73 -14.82 5.75
CA ASN A 73 -10.82 -15.41 6.51
C ASN A 73 -11.74 -16.20 5.58
N ILE A 74 -11.97 -17.47 5.89
CA ILE A 74 -12.99 -18.29 5.26
C ILE A 74 -13.95 -18.69 6.35
N ASP A 75 -15.17 -18.18 6.29
CA ASP A 75 -16.27 -18.60 7.16
C ASP A 75 -17.36 -19.24 6.30
N ILE A 76 -17.28 -20.55 6.16
CA ILE A 76 -18.29 -21.36 5.47
C ILE A 76 -18.62 -22.52 6.41
N ASN A 77 -19.71 -22.37 7.15
CA ASN A 77 -20.25 -23.40 8.03
C ASN A 77 -21.63 -23.83 7.51
N THR A 78 -21.64 -24.83 6.62
CA THR A 78 -22.89 -25.44 6.14
C THR A 78 -22.86 -26.94 6.41
N LYS A 79 -24.03 -27.54 6.66
CA LYS A 79 -24.16 -28.97 7.03
C LYS A 79 -23.59 -29.93 5.98
N THR A 80 -23.41 -29.49 4.74
CA THR A 80 -23.01 -30.33 3.60
C THR A 80 -21.61 -30.06 3.09
N GLN A 81 -20.91 -29.03 3.60
CA GLN A 81 -19.59 -28.64 3.10
C GLN A 81 -18.59 -28.47 4.24
N ARG A 82 -17.38 -29.00 4.03
CA ARG A 82 -16.24 -28.82 4.92
C ARG A 82 -15.21 -27.94 4.22
N VAL A 83 -14.93 -26.77 4.79
CA VAL A 83 -13.91 -25.86 4.27
C VAL A 83 -12.79 -25.73 5.29
N THR A 84 -11.56 -25.85 4.84
CA THR A 84 -10.36 -25.75 5.68
C THR A 84 -9.47 -24.62 5.18
N LYS A 85 -8.98 -23.80 6.11
CA LYS A 85 -8.02 -22.75 5.83
C LYS A 85 -6.69 -23.37 5.36
N ARG A 86 -6.02 -22.73 4.40
CA ARG A 86 -4.63 -23.10 4.06
C ARG A 86 -3.72 -22.75 5.23
N LEU A 87 -2.83 -23.67 5.59
CA LEU A 87 -1.84 -23.45 6.66
C LEU A 87 -0.71 -22.51 6.22
N LYS A 88 -0.44 -22.46 4.92
CA LYS A 88 0.57 -21.58 4.32
C LYS A 88 -0.01 -20.93 3.06
N PHE A 89 0.13 -19.62 2.98
CA PHE A 89 -0.29 -18.83 1.84
C PHE A 89 0.51 -17.54 1.81
N SER A 90 1.63 -17.59 1.10
CA SER A 90 2.51 -16.45 0.94
C SER A 90 2.52 -15.95 -0.50
N ARG A 91 2.83 -14.66 -0.68
CA ARG A 91 2.90 -13.98 -1.97
C ARG A 91 4.25 -13.30 -2.09
N LYS A 92 5.05 -13.78 -3.03
CA LYS A 92 6.25 -13.09 -3.49
C LYS A 92 5.89 -11.98 -4.45
N VAL A 93 6.44 -10.79 -4.22
CA VAL A 93 6.19 -9.60 -5.03
C VAL A 93 7.53 -8.97 -5.41
N LYS A 94 7.67 -8.63 -6.68
CA LYS A 94 8.80 -7.89 -7.25
C LYS A 94 8.27 -6.98 -8.35
N PHE A 95 8.92 -5.84 -8.55
CA PHE A 95 8.63 -4.92 -9.65
C PHE A 95 9.90 -4.79 -10.52
N GLU A 96 9.74 -4.92 -11.84
CA GLU A 96 10.86 -4.89 -12.80
C GLU A 96 10.99 -3.54 -13.53
N GLY A 97 10.06 -2.60 -13.30
CA GLY A 97 10.08 -1.28 -13.91
C GLY A 97 10.70 -0.23 -13.00
N GLU A 98 11.10 0.90 -13.58
CA GLU A 98 11.47 2.10 -12.85
C GLU A 98 10.20 2.63 -12.16
N GLY A 99 10.12 2.42 -10.84
CA GLY A 99 9.12 3.10 -10.04
C GLY A 99 9.32 4.61 -10.10
N ILE A 100 8.29 5.37 -9.75
CA ILE A 100 8.36 6.84 -9.69
C ILE A 100 8.17 7.27 -8.23
N VAL A 101 9.10 8.06 -7.70
CA VAL A 101 8.90 8.79 -6.45
C VAL A 101 8.53 10.22 -6.80
N VAL A 102 7.45 10.71 -6.19
CA VAL A 102 6.94 12.05 -6.40
C VAL A 102 6.93 12.78 -5.07
N ASN A 103 7.62 13.91 -4.98
CA ASN A 103 7.48 14.85 -3.87
C ASN A 103 6.71 16.07 -4.35
N LYS A 104 5.58 16.37 -3.71
CA LYS A 104 4.73 17.49 -4.10
C LYS A 104 5.45 18.84 -3.94
N ASN A 105 6.40 18.94 -3.02
CA ASN A 105 7.19 20.16 -2.83
C ASN A 105 8.19 20.43 -3.97
N GLU A 106 8.40 19.47 -4.87
CA GLU A 106 9.40 19.51 -5.94
C GLU A 106 8.77 19.45 -7.35
N MET A 107 7.44 19.41 -7.47
CA MET A 107 6.73 19.20 -8.73
C MET A 107 5.54 20.16 -8.87
N SER A 108 5.28 20.64 -10.10
CA SER A 108 4.12 21.51 -10.38
C SER A 108 2.80 20.72 -10.40
N ASP A 109 1.68 21.42 -10.14
CA ASP A 109 0.34 20.80 -10.14
C ASP A 109 -0.06 20.20 -11.50
N GLU A 110 0.54 20.65 -12.61
CA GLU A 110 0.29 20.13 -13.96
C GLU A 110 1.03 18.81 -14.20
N GLU A 111 2.27 18.69 -13.74
CA GLU A 111 3.07 17.46 -13.82
C GLU A 111 2.45 16.34 -12.98
N TYR A 112 1.90 16.69 -11.82
CA TYR A 112 1.26 15.72 -10.92
C TYR A 112 0.00 15.08 -11.54
N LYS A 113 -0.76 15.82 -12.36
CA LYS A 113 -2.00 15.32 -12.99
C LYS A 113 -1.76 14.37 -14.17
N GLN A 114 -0.53 14.27 -14.67
CA GLN A 114 -0.19 13.42 -15.82
C GLN A 114 0.32 12.02 -15.43
N LEU A 115 0.56 11.77 -14.13
CA LEU A 115 0.97 10.49 -13.56
C LEU A 115 -0.24 9.62 -13.18
#